data_AF-A0A7X8ECT1-F1
#
_entry.id   AF-A0A7X8ECT1-F1
#
_cell.length_a   1.000
_cell.length_b   1.000
_cell.length_c   1.000
_cell.angle_alpha   90.00
_cell.angle_beta   90.00
_cell.angle_gamma   90.00
#
_symmetry.space_group_name_H-M   'P 1'
#
loop_
_entity.id
_entity.type
_entity.pdbx_description
1 polymer ?
#
loop_
_entity_poly.entity_id
_entity_poly.type
_entity_poly.pdbx_seq_one_letter_code
_entity_poly.pdbx_strand_id
1 'polypeptide(L)'
;MNRYLLFITRRERIDTPLWILSIFSSLLFFTVLYPTLIPTAEEALALARTMQNPAMVAMMGPIYGIDAISQAIVMSQETLLWYLIAVAVMNIFLVTRHTRTDEELGRVELLLARPIASKTPTIAPILFALIVNIIIALLGTGGLLIVNLEGTTLCGALAFGAAMGVVGFFFAALTLLLAQLF
;
A
#
# COMPACT_ATOMS: atom_id res chain seq x y z
N MET A 1 11.92 -21.51 10.32
CA MET A 1 11.07 -20.57 9.57
C MET A 1 9.66 -20.43 10.17
N ASN A 2 8.81 -21.46 10.13
CA ASN A 2 7.39 -21.34 10.54
C ASN A 2 7.14 -20.77 11.95
N ARG A 3 7.94 -21.18 12.94
CA ARG A 3 7.82 -20.66 14.32
C ARG A 3 8.11 -19.16 14.44
N TYR A 4 9.01 -18.64 13.61
CA TYR A 4 9.38 -17.23 13.61
C TYR A 4 8.33 -16.37 12.90
N LEU A 5 7.77 -16.87 11.79
CA LEU A 5 6.63 -16.22 11.14
C LEU A 5 5.43 -16.11 12.08
N LEU A 6 5.10 -17.18 12.81
CA LEU A 6 4.04 -17.14 13.82
C LEU A 6 4.33 -16.12 14.94
N PHE A 7 5.60 -15.95 15.31
CA PHE A 7 6.01 -14.94 16.29
C PHE A 7 5.76 -13.52 15.76
N ILE A 8 6.20 -13.23 14.51
CA ILE A 8 5.91 -11.95 13.86
C ILE A 8 4.40 -11.72 13.78
N THR A 9 3.63 -12.70 13.30
CA THR A 9 2.16 -12.57 13.18
C THR A 9 1.50 -12.26 14.52
N ARG A 10 1.96 -12.88 15.62
CA ARG A 10 1.44 -12.57 16.96
C ARG A 10 1.77 -11.15 17.42
N ARG A 11 2.96 -10.66 17.06
CA ARG A 11 3.40 -9.31 17.40
C ARG A 11 2.69 -8.25 16.57
N GLU A 12 2.40 -8.57 15.31
CA GLU A 12 1.74 -7.70 14.34
C GLU A 12 0.20 -7.79 14.34
N ARG A 13 -0.41 -8.57 15.25
CA ARG A 13 -1.85 -8.81 15.28
C ARG A 13 -2.74 -7.58 15.49
N ILE A 14 -2.15 -6.45 15.91
CA ILE A 14 -2.87 -5.19 16.14
C ILE A 14 -2.50 -4.22 15.02
N ASP A 15 -1.22 -3.86 14.93
CA ASP A 15 -0.76 -2.78 14.07
C ASP A 15 -0.96 -3.07 12.58
N THR A 16 -0.57 -4.26 12.10
CA THR A 16 -0.74 -4.62 10.69
C THR A 16 -2.22 -4.63 10.27
N PRO A 17 -3.14 -5.32 11.00
CA PRO A 17 -4.57 -5.22 10.71
C PRO A 17 -5.12 -3.79 10.82
N LEU A 18 -4.69 -2.99 11.79
CA LEU A 18 -5.12 -1.61 11.93
C LEU A 18 -4.76 -0.77 10.69
N TRP A 19 -3.53 -0.91 10.19
CA TRP A 19 -3.09 -0.26 8.96
C TRP A 19 -3.90 -0.71 7.75
N ILE A 20 -4.05 -2.02 7.56
CA ILE A 20 -4.82 -2.59 6.45
C ILE A 20 -6.27 -2.10 6.50
N LEU A 21 -6.91 -2.16 7.67
CA LEU A 21 -8.28 -1.70 7.86
C LEU A 21 -8.42 -0.20 7.63
N SER A 22 -7.46 0.62 8.09
CA SER A 22 -7.50 2.08 7.87
C SER A 22 -7.38 2.43 6.39
N ILE A 23 -6.41 1.81 5.69
CA ILE A 23 -6.20 2.03 4.25
C ILE A 23 -7.42 1.54 3.45
N PHE A 24 -7.92 0.35 3.77
CA PHE A 24 -9.05 -0.23 3.06
C PHE A 24 -10.38 0.51 3.32
N SER A 25 -10.65 0.89 4.57
CA SER A 25 -11.87 1.64 4.90
C SER A 25 -11.86 3.05 4.30
N SER A 26 -10.72 3.74 4.30
CA SER A 26 -10.59 5.04 3.63
C SER A 26 -10.75 4.89 2.11
N LEU A 27 -10.19 3.85 1.49
CA LEU A 27 -10.43 3.56 0.08
C LEU A 27 -11.92 3.44 -0.21
N LEU A 28 -12.62 2.54 0.48
CA LEU A 28 -14.07 2.37 0.28
C LEU A 28 -14.85 3.66 0.54
N PHE A 29 -14.50 4.39 1.60
CA PHE A 29 -15.14 5.65 1.94
C PHE A 29 -15.02 6.69 0.82
N PHE A 30 -13.80 6.91 0.31
CA PHE A 30 -13.60 7.85 -0.79
C PHE A 30 -14.25 7.37 -2.07
N THR A 31 -14.13 6.09 -2.42
CA THR A 31 -14.76 5.52 -3.62
C THR A 31 -16.28 5.70 -3.60
N VAL A 32 -16.94 5.58 -2.44
CA VAL A 32 -18.39 5.83 -2.29
C VAL A 32 -18.73 7.32 -2.26
N LEU A 33 -17.84 8.17 -1.73
CA LEU A 33 -18.07 9.61 -1.60
C LEU A 33 -17.90 10.34 -2.95
N TYR A 34 -16.98 9.90 -3.81
CA TYR A 34 -16.61 10.60 -5.04
C TYR A 34 -17.78 10.93 -5.99
N PRO A 35 -18.78 10.06 -6.21
CA PRO A 35 -19.96 10.39 -7.02
C PRO A 35 -20.79 11.56 -6.48
N THR A 36 -20.75 11.79 -5.16
CA THR A 36 -21.45 12.91 -4.52
C THR A 36 -20.67 14.23 -4.62
N LEU A 37 -19.35 14.14 -4.76
CA LEU A 37 -18.47 15.29 -4.91
C LEU A 37 -18.34 15.75 -6.37
N ILE A 38 -18.44 14.80 -7.31
CA ILE A 38 -18.30 15.03 -8.75
C ILE A 38 -19.46 14.34 -9.48
N PRO A 39 -20.70 14.83 -9.31
CA PRO A 39 -21.90 14.23 -9.91
C PRO A 39 -21.95 14.35 -11.43
N THR A 40 -21.31 15.36 -12.04
CA THR A 40 -21.41 15.61 -13.48
C THR A 40 -20.08 15.41 -14.21
N ALA A 41 -20.16 14.97 -15.47
CA ALA A 41 -18.99 14.84 -16.35
C ALA A 41 -18.32 16.20 -16.64
N GLU A 42 -19.09 17.30 -16.63
CA GLU A 42 -18.54 18.65 -16.78
C GLU A 42 -17.68 19.05 -15.58
N GLU A 43 -18.09 18.73 -14.36
CA GLU A 43 -17.29 18.96 -13.15
C GLU A 43 -16.02 18.10 -13.14
N ALA A 44 -16.12 16.84 -13.58
CA ALA A 44 -14.96 15.96 -13.72
C ALA A 44 -13.95 16.52 -14.76
N LEU A 45 -14.44 17.05 -15.88
CA LEU A 45 -13.62 17.71 -16.89
C LEU A 45 -13.00 19.02 -16.40
N ALA A 46 -13.75 19.81 -15.63
CA ALA A 46 -13.24 21.03 -15.01
C ALA A 46 -12.09 20.73 -14.05
N LEU A 47 -12.26 19.71 -13.19
CA LEU A 47 -11.21 19.25 -12.28
C LEU A 47 -9.98 18.75 -13.05
N ALA A 48 -10.20 17.92 -14.07
CA ALA A 48 -9.13 17.41 -14.92
C ALA A 48 -8.32 18.52 -15.59
N ARG A 49 -8.97 19.61 -16.04
CA ARG A 49 -8.26 20.78 -16.58
C ARG A 49 -7.41 21.49 -15.52
N THR A 50 -7.90 21.63 -14.30
CA THR A 50 -7.11 22.20 -13.19
C THR A 50 -5.90 21.31 -12.85
N MET A 51 -6.07 20.00 -12.95
CA MET A 51 -5.03 19.00 -12.72
C MET A 51 -3.96 18.93 -13.83
N GLN A 52 -4.14 19.56 -14.98
CA GLN A 52 -3.14 19.61 -16.07
C GLN A 52 -1.98 20.58 -15.80
N ASN A 53 -1.97 21.29 -14.66
CA ASN A 53 -0.83 22.11 -14.28
C ASN A 53 0.46 21.25 -14.21
N PRO A 54 1.59 21.68 -14.79
CA PRO A 54 2.86 20.96 -14.74
C PRO A 54 3.26 20.43 -13.36
N ALA A 55 2.93 21.16 -12.29
CA ALA A 55 3.20 20.71 -10.92
C ALA A 55 2.38 19.46 -10.54
N MET A 56 1.08 19.44 -10.88
CA MET A 56 0.20 18.30 -10.59
C MET A 56 0.55 17.10 -11.47
N VAL A 57 0.90 17.33 -12.74
CA VAL A 57 1.38 16.27 -13.64
C VAL A 57 2.69 15.66 -13.13
N ALA A 58 3.60 16.48 -12.56
CA ALA A 58 4.83 15.98 -11.96
C ALA A 58 4.57 15.14 -10.70
N MET A 59 3.57 15.49 -9.90
CA MET A 59 3.25 14.79 -8.64
C MET A 59 2.39 13.54 -8.84
N MET A 60 1.33 13.64 -9.65
CA MET A 60 0.29 12.60 -9.78
C MET A 60 0.38 11.84 -11.11
N GLY A 61 1.22 12.30 -12.02
CA GLY A 61 1.32 11.77 -13.37
C GLY A 61 0.34 12.45 -14.34
N PRO A 62 0.51 12.21 -15.66
CA PRO A 62 -0.40 12.71 -16.67
C PRO A 62 -1.76 12.01 -16.60
N ILE A 63 -2.84 12.75 -16.85
CA ILE A 63 -4.18 12.19 -16.99
C ILE A 63 -4.26 11.45 -18.33
N TYR A 64 -4.54 10.16 -18.29
CA TYR A 64 -4.82 9.37 -19.48
C TYR A 64 -6.34 9.29 -19.71
N GLY A 65 -6.77 9.35 -20.98
CA GLY A 65 -8.19 9.22 -21.32
C GLY A 65 -9.02 10.49 -21.08
N ILE A 66 -8.44 11.68 -21.30
CA ILE A 66 -9.11 12.98 -21.13
C ILE A 66 -10.40 13.07 -21.97
N ASP A 67 -10.41 12.41 -23.13
CA ASP A 67 -11.54 12.38 -24.07
C ASP A 67 -12.75 11.56 -23.54
N ALA A 68 -12.52 10.69 -22.55
CA ALA A 68 -13.53 9.84 -21.91
C ALA A 68 -13.32 9.78 -20.39
N ILE A 69 -13.23 10.95 -19.76
CA ILE A 69 -13.06 11.07 -18.30
C ILE A 69 -14.24 10.40 -17.58
N SER A 70 -13.90 9.50 -16.67
CA SER A 70 -14.83 8.85 -15.76
C SER A 70 -14.50 9.18 -14.31
N GLN A 71 -15.47 9.02 -13.43
CA GLN A 71 -15.27 9.23 -11.99
C GLN A 71 -14.18 8.31 -11.43
N ALA A 72 -14.08 7.08 -11.93
CA ALA A 72 -13.03 6.14 -11.54
C ALA A 72 -11.61 6.64 -11.89
N ILE A 73 -11.43 7.25 -13.08
CA ILE A 73 -10.13 7.80 -13.50
C ILE A 73 -9.72 8.94 -12.57
N VAL A 74 -10.61 9.91 -12.35
CA VAL A 74 -10.35 11.08 -11.49
C VAL A 74 -10.03 10.66 -10.05
N MET A 75 -10.86 9.78 -9.47
CA MET A 75 -10.64 9.25 -8.12
C MET A 75 -9.30 8.51 -8.02
N SER A 76 -8.98 7.67 -9.00
CA SER A 76 -7.73 6.91 -8.99
C SER A 76 -6.52 7.84 -9.00
N GLN A 77 -6.54 8.89 -9.80
CA GLN A 77 -5.41 9.80 -9.95
C GLN A 77 -5.19 10.66 -8.70
N GLU A 78 -6.27 11.22 -8.15
CA GLU A 78 -6.22 12.09 -6.96
C GLU A 78 -5.82 11.34 -5.68
N THR A 79 -6.20 10.07 -5.58
CA THR A 79 -6.05 9.33 -4.31
C THR A 79 -4.88 8.35 -4.32
N LEU A 80 -4.45 7.83 -5.48
CA LEU A 80 -3.42 6.79 -5.56
C LEU A 80 -2.14 7.19 -4.82
N LEU A 81 -1.62 8.39 -5.07
CA LEU A 81 -0.37 8.86 -4.45
C LEU A 81 -0.44 8.81 -2.92
N TRP A 82 -1.55 9.22 -2.33
CA TRP A 82 -1.73 9.20 -0.87
C TRP A 82 -1.73 7.78 -0.31
N TYR A 83 -2.36 6.83 -1.01
CA TYR A 83 -2.29 5.42 -0.64
C TYR A 83 -0.89 4.84 -0.83
N LEU A 84 -0.17 5.21 -1.89
CA LEU A 84 1.22 4.78 -2.09
C LEU A 84 2.11 5.25 -0.93
N ILE A 85 1.95 6.50 -0.49
CA ILE A 85 2.68 7.06 0.67
C ILE A 85 2.31 6.30 1.95
N ALA A 86 1.01 6.08 2.20
CA ALA A 86 0.56 5.37 3.40
C ALA A 86 1.11 3.93 3.46
N VAL A 87 1.05 3.19 2.35
CA VAL A 87 1.58 1.82 2.27
C VAL A 87 3.10 1.81 2.37
N ALA A 88 3.80 2.80 1.81
CA ALA A 88 5.24 2.95 1.96
C ALA A 88 5.64 3.14 3.43
N VAL A 89 5.01 4.09 4.13
CA VAL A 89 5.25 4.37 5.56
C VAL A 89 4.94 3.14 6.42
N MET A 90 3.82 2.47 6.18
CA MET A 90 3.47 1.22 6.86
C MET A 90 4.58 0.17 6.72
N ASN A 91 5.10 -0.03 5.50
CA ASN A 91 6.17 -1.01 5.25
C ASN A 91 7.51 -0.62 5.89
N ILE A 92 7.85 0.68 5.91
CA ILE A 92 9.05 1.19 6.60
C ILE A 92 8.99 0.86 8.10
N PHE A 93 7.84 1.13 8.75
CA PHE A 93 7.68 0.84 10.18
C PHE A 93 7.67 -0.66 10.48
N LEU A 94 6.99 -1.45 9.64
CA LEU A 94 6.93 -2.89 9.76
C LEU A 94 8.34 -3.49 9.71
N VAL A 95 9.14 -3.13 8.70
CA VAL A 95 10.47 -3.71 8.55
C VAL A 95 11.42 -3.24 9.65
N THR A 96 11.48 -1.94 9.94
CA THR A 96 12.37 -1.37 10.97
C THR A 96 12.15 -2.02 12.34
N ARG A 97 10.88 -2.29 12.70
CA ARG A 97 10.50 -2.88 13.99
C ARG A 97 10.97 -4.32 14.19
N HIS A 98 11.06 -5.09 13.11
CA HIS A 98 11.46 -6.52 13.14
C HIS A 98 12.91 -6.73 12.70
N THR A 99 13.65 -5.65 12.42
CA THR A 99 15.09 -5.68 12.16
C THR A 99 15.81 -4.87 13.23
N ARG A 100 16.08 -3.58 12.98
CA ARG A 100 16.85 -2.69 13.86
C ARG A 100 16.37 -2.69 15.30
N THR A 101 15.07 -2.51 15.52
CA THR A 101 14.55 -2.45 16.89
C THR A 101 14.75 -3.76 17.64
N ASP A 102 14.68 -4.91 16.96
CA ASP A 102 14.91 -6.20 17.61
C ASP A 102 16.41 -6.50 17.81
N GLU A 103 17.28 -5.93 16.98
CA GLU A 103 18.74 -5.95 17.16
C GLU A 103 19.17 -5.07 18.35
N GLU A 104 18.71 -3.83 18.42
CA GLU A 104 19.00 -2.88 19.52
C GLU A 104 18.54 -3.41 20.89
N LEU A 105 17.43 -4.15 20.91
CA LEU A 105 16.90 -4.76 22.13
C LEU A 105 17.53 -6.12 22.46
N GLY A 106 18.54 -6.58 21.71
CA GLY A 106 19.23 -7.85 21.92
C GLY A 106 18.35 -9.10 21.69
N ARG A 107 17.16 -8.94 21.11
CA ARG A 107 16.21 -10.04 20.90
C ARG A 107 16.70 -11.01 19.83
N VAL A 108 17.44 -10.50 18.84
CA VAL A 108 18.03 -11.33 17.79
C VAL A 108 18.96 -12.38 18.39
N GLU A 109 19.79 -12.02 19.36
CA GLU A 109 20.70 -12.95 20.04
C GLU A 109 19.93 -14.05 20.80
N LEU A 110 18.87 -13.66 21.53
CA LEU A 110 17.99 -14.61 22.23
C LEU A 110 17.28 -15.58 21.28
N LEU A 111 16.95 -15.12 20.06
CA LEU A 111 16.31 -15.95 19.03
C LEU A 111 17.32 -16.88 18.37
N LEU A 112 18.55 -16.42 18.13
CA LEU A 112 19.65 -17.23 17.57
C LEU A 112 20.20 -18.27 18.55
N ALA A 113 19.95 -18.12 19.86
CA ALA A 113 20.24 -19.17 20.85
C ALA A 113 19.39 -20.45 20.67
N ARG A 114 18.30 -20.36 19.89
CA ARG A 114 17.51 -21.52 19.47
C ARG A 114 18.06 -22.09 18.15
N PRO A 115 17.79 -23.36 17.82
CA PRO A 115 18.23 -23.95 16.55
C PRO A 115 17.43 -23.37 15.37
N ILE A 116 17.75 -22.14 14.97
CA ILE A 116 17.17 -21.41 13.84
C ILE A 116 18.31 -20.96 12.93
N ALA A 117 18.08 -20.92 11.61
CA ALA A 117 19.08 -20.46 10.66
C ALA A 117 19.41 -18.98 10.91
N SER A 118 20.68 -18.60 10.79
CA SER A 118 21.18 -17.23 11.04
C SER A 118 20.50 -16.16 10.20
N LYS A 119 20.03 -16.49 9.00
CA LYS A 119 19.32 -15.57 8.09
C LYS A 119 17.83 -15.41 8.39
N THR A 120 17.28 -16.16 9.35
CA THR A 120 15.84 -16.14 9.66
C THR A 120 15.34 -14.76 10.11
N PRO A 121 16.06 -14.00 10.96
CA PRO A 121 15.65 -12.65 11.38
C PRO A 121 15.53 -11.66 10.23
N THR A 122 16.28 -11.85 9.13
CA THR A 122 16.21 -10.98 7.94
C THR A 122 15.15 -11.44 6.93
N ILE A 123 15.01 -12.75 6.71
CA ILE A 123 14.10 -13.32 5.69
C ILE A 123 12.63 -13.30 6.14
N ALA A 124 12.37 -13.52 7.43
CA ALA A 124 11.00 -13.63 7.90
C ALA A 124 10.21 -12.30 7.85
N PRO A 125 10.78 -11.14 8.22
CA PRO A 125 10.10 -9.86 8.08
C PRO A 125 9.72 -9.52 6.63
N ILE A 126 10.62 -9.78 5.66
CA ILE A 126 10.34 -9.49 4.25
C ILE A 126 9.29 -10.44 3.66
N LEU A 127 9.27 -11.70 4.09
CA LEU A 127 8.23 -12.64 3.68
C LEU A 127 6.88 -12.27 4.28
N PHE A 128 6.85 -11.79 5.53
CA PHE A 128 5.64 -11.25 6.14
C PHE A 128 5.15 -9.98 5.41
N ALA A 129 6.05 -9.05 5.10
CA ALA A 129 5.75 -7.86 4.30
C ALA A 129 5.19 -8.24 2.93
N LEU A 130 5.74 -9.25 2.25
CA LEU A 130 5.22 -9.73 0.97
C LEU A 130 3.76 -10.18 1.09
N ILE A 131 3.43 -10.99 2.10
CA ILE A 131 2.06 -11.44 2.35
C ILE A 131 1.12 -10.25 2.60
N VAL A 132 1.54 -9.31 3.44
CA VAL A 132 0.76 -8.10 3.77
C VAL A 132 0.48 -7.27 2.51
N ASN A 133 1.49 -7.05 1.66
CA ASN A 133 1.32 -6.26 0.44
C ASN A 133 0.46 -6.98 -0.62
N ILE A 134 0.52 -8.32 -0.69
CA ILE A 134 -0.41 -9.11 -1.53
C ILE A 134 -1.85 -8.90 -1.03
N ILE A 135 -2.08 -8.95 0.28
CA ILE A 135 -3.40 -8.71 0.88
C ILE A 135 -3.89 -7.30 0.53
N ILE A 136 -3.04 -6.29 0.66
CA ILE A 136 -3.38 -4.89 0.30
C ILE A 136 -3.74 -4.77 -1.17
N ALA A 137 -2.98 -5.42 -2.07
CA ALA A 137 -3.26 -5.39 -3.50
C ALA A 137 -4.62 -6.03 -3.84
N LEU A 138 -4.92 -7.18 -3.22
CA LEU A 138 -6.19 -7.88 -3.39
C LEU A 138 -7.37 -7.09 -2.81
N LEU A 139 -7.21 -6.52 -1.62
CA LEU A 139 -8.23 -5.67 -0.99
C LEU A 139 -8.47 -4.40 -1.80
N GLY A 140 -7.41 -3.73 -2.27
CA GLY A 140 -7.53 -2.55 -3.13
C GLY A 140 -8.30 -2.83 -4.41
N THR A 141 -7.92 -3.91 -5.10
CA THR A 141 -8.62 -4.38 -6.31
C THR A 141 -10.08 -4.70 -6.00
N GLY A 142 -10.33 -5.54 -4.99
CA GLY A 142 -11.67 -5.98 -4.60
C GLY A 142 -12.56 -4.83 -4.17
N GLY A 143 -12.03 -3.86 -3.41
CA GLY A 143 -12.76 -2.69 -2.95
C GLY A 143 -13.30 -1.84 -4.10
N LEU A 144 -12.46 -1.56 -5.09
CA LEU A 144 -12.87 -0.82 -6.29
C LEU A 144 -13.91 -1.58 -7.12
N LEU A 145 -13.73 -2.90 -7.28
CA LEU A 145 -14.68 -3.73 -8.02
C LEU A 145 -16.03 -3.89 -7.31
N ILE A 146 -16.06 -3.91 -5.98
CA ILE A 146 -17.30 -4.02 -5.18
C ILE A 146 -18.12 -2.74 -5.29
N VAL A 147 -17.49 -1.57 -5.16
CA VAL A 147 -18.19 -0.29 -5.25
C VAL A 147 -18.61 0.00 -6.71
N ASN A 148 -17.81 -0.44 -7.67
CA ASN A 148 -18.08 -0.36 -9.11
C ASN A 148 -18.49 1.06 -9.57
N LEU A 149 -17.59 2.02 -9.35
CA LEU A 149 -17.73 3.37 -9.86
C LEU A 149 -17.88 3.39 -11.38
N GLU A 150 -18.54 4.42 -11.90
CA GLU A 150 -18.63 4.63 -13.34
C GLU A 150 -17.23 4.69 -13.99
N GLY A 151 -17.03 3.85 -15.01
CA GLY A 151 -15.74 3.70 -15.70
C GLY A 151 -14.73 2.77 -15.02
N THR A 152 -15.13 2.07 -13.94
CA THR A 152 -14.28 1.03 -13.35
C THR A 152 -14.10 -0.13 -14.33
N THR A 153 -12.84 -0.45 -14.64
CA THR A 153 -12.49 -1.63 -15.42
C THR A 153 -11.72 -2.62 -14.56
N LEU A 154 -11.81 -3.92 -14.87
CA LEU A 154 -11.05 -4.95 -14.16
C LEU A 154 -9.54 -4.67 -14.21
N CYS A 155 -9.03 -4.29 -15.39
CA CYS A 155 -7.62 -3.94 -15.56
C CYS A 155 -7.22 -2.71 -14.73
N GLY A 156 -8.08 -1.68 -14.65
CA GLY A 156 -7.81 -0.49 -13.85
C GLY A 156 -7.79 -0.78 -12.35
N ALA A 157 -8.75 -1.55 -11.85
CA ALA A 157 -8.78 -1.97 -10.45
C ALA A 157 -7.56 -2.83 -10.08
N LEU A 158 -7.18 -3.77 -10.95
CA LEU A 158 -5.98 -4.59 -10.78
C LEU A 158 -4.71 -3.75 -10.80
N ALA A 159 -4.59 -2.79 -11.73
CA ALA A 159 -3.43 -1.91 -11.80
C ALA A 159 -3.30 -1.04 -10.53
N PHE A 160 -4.41 -0.51 -10.03
CA PHE A 160 -4.44 0.28 -8.80
C PHE A 160 -4.02 -0.54 -7.57
N GLY A 161 -4.62 -1.73 -7.40
CA GLY A 161 -4.25 -2.64 -6.32
C GLY A 161 -2.80 -3.11 -6.41
N ALA A 162 -2.35 -3.51 -7.61
CA ALA A 162 -0.99 -3.95 -7.84
C ALA A 162 0.03 -2.83 -7.58
N ALA A 163 -0.27 -1.59 -7.96
CA ALA A 163 0.60 -0.44 -7.69
C ALA A 163 0.83 -0.27 -6.17
N MET A 164 -0.23 -0.33 -5.36
CA MET A 164 -0.11 -0.27 -3.90
C MET A 164 0.76 -1.41 -3.35
N GLY A 165 0.50 -2.65 -3.76
CA GLY A 165 1.26 -3.81 -3.28
C GLY A 165 2.73 -3.79 -3.69
N VAL A 166 3.03 -3.43 -4.95
CA VAL A 166 4.40 -3.37 -5.48
C VAL A 166 5.19 -2.25 -4.82
N VAL A 167 4.62 -1.04 -4.73
CA VAL A 167 5.29 0.10 -4.07
C VAL A 167 5.53 -0.20 -2.59
N GLY A 168 4.53 -0.76 -1.91
CA GLY A 168 4.70 -1.18 -0.52
C GLY A 168 5.83 -2.17 -0.32
N PHE A 169 5.86 -3.22 -1.14
CA PHE A 169 6.92 -4.23 -1.07
C PHE A 169 8.29 -3.66 -1.45
N PHE A 170 8.36 -2.73 -2.41
CA PHE A 170 9.59 -2.03 -2.75
C PHE A 170 10.16 -1.27 -1.55
N PHE A 171 9.32 -0.51 -0.84
CA PHE A 171 9.76 0.18 0.38
C PHE A 171 10.16 -0.78 1.49
N ALA A 172 9.47 -1.92 1.65
CA ALA A 172 9.89 -2.96 2.59
C ALA A 172 11.30 -3.49 2.27
N ALA A 173 11.56 -3.81 1.01
CA ALA A 173 12.87 -4.30 0.55
C ALA A 173 13.97 -3.23 0.72
N LEU A 174 13.66 -1.97 0.39
CA LEU A 174 14.58 -0.85 0.56
C LEU A 174 14.93 -0.61 2.04
N THR A 175 13.91 -0.61 2.92
CA THR A 175 14.13 -0.47 4.37
C THR A 175 14.97 -1.61 4.91
N LEU A 176 14.74 -2.84 4.45
CA LEU A 176 15.54 -4.00 4.85
C LEU A 176 17.01 -3.83 4.43
N LEU A 177 17.26 -3.42 3.18
CA LEU A 177 18.62 -3.17 2.68
C LEU A 177 19.32 -2.13 3.55
N LEU A 178 18.66 -1.00 3.82
CA LEU A 178 19.22 0.07 4.66
C LEU A 178 19.41 -0.36 6.12
N ALA A 179 18.54 -1.22 6.66
CA ALA A 179 18.65 -1.75 8.02
C ALA A 179 19.76 -2.80 8.19
N GLN A 180 20.36 -3.31 7.11
CA GLN A 180 21.45 -4.29 7.18
C GLN A 180 22.80 -3.68 6.81
N LEU A 181 22.82 -2.50 6.20
CA LEU A 181 24.04 -1.77 5.85
C LEU A 181 24.53 -0.83 6.95
N PHE A 182 23.63 -0.36 7.79
CA PHE A 182 23.87 0.62 8.85
C PHE A 182 23.36 0.09 10.18
#